data_AF-A0A7S2BSP1-F1
#
_entry.id   AF-A0A7S2BSP1-F1
#
_cell.length_a   1.000
_cell.length_b   1.000
_cell.length_c   1.000
_cell.angle_alpha   90.00
_cell.angle_beta   90.00
_cell.angle_gamma   90.00
#
_symmetry.space_group_name_H-M   'P 1'
#
loop_
_entity.id
_entity.type
_entity.pdbx_description
1 polymer ?
#
loop_
_entity_poly.entity_id
_entity_poly.type
_entity_poly.pdbx_seq_one_letter_code
_entity_poly.pdbx_strand_id
1 'polypeptide(L)'
;REEPPARQQRERERERERERERERERERERSRSRSPTRRKSSQPAEQADKMHVWEKLQGIAKPEPPAPKKEEAPKKEETRFGWLPDKAKCSKCDKEVVEKGGVYCGRKRPGGEVVGCFQSICWKCMNKAGKELGSVRTTKAEFASLGPDAWWMHEACMTEADKRDYYGKEEGESGGTQDRFEW
;
A
#
# COMPACT_ATOMS: atom_id res chain seq x y z
N ARG A 1 -40.14 -13.74 -52.22
CA ARG A 1 -40.04 -14.49 -50.94
C ARG A 1 -40.00 -13.45 -49.83
N GLU A 2 -41.13 -13.22 -49.19
CA GLU A 2 -41.21 -12.33 -48.02
C GLU A 2 -40.56 -13.02 -46.83
N GLU A 3 -39.76 -12.29 -46.06
CA GLU A 3 -39.13 -12.86 -44.88
C GLU A 3 -40.15 -13.11 -43.77
N PRO A 4 -40.04 -14.24 -43.04
CA PRO A 4 -40.98 -14.57 -41.99
C PRO A 4 -40.96 -13.48 -40.90
N PRO A 5 -42.13 -12.98 -40.45
CA PRO A 5 -42.25 -11.84 -39.53
C PRO A 5 -41.50 -12.06 -38.20
N ALA A 6 -41.29 -13.32 -37.81
CA ALA A 6 -40.52 -13.70 -36.64
C ALA A 6 -39.02 -13.32 -36.74
N ARG A 7 -38.43 -13.28 -37.95
CA ARG A 7 -37.03 -12.87 -38.12
C ARG A 7 -36.86 -11.38 -37.85
N GLN A 8 -37.76 -10.57 -38.42
CA GLN A 8 -37.76 -9.12 -38.21
C GLN A 8 -38.03 -8.73 -36.75
N GLN A 9 -38.90 -9.46 -36.04
CA GLN A 9 -39.14 -9.22 -34.61
C GLN A 9 -37.89 -9.49 -33.76
N ARG A 10 -37.20 -10.61 -33.98
CA ARG A 10 -35.95 -10.94 -33.27
C ARG A 10 -34.84 -9.94 -33.55
N GLU A 11 -34.75 -9.42 -34.77
CA GLU A 11 -33.75 -8.42 -35.13
C GLU A 11 -34.01 -7.08 -34.42
N ARG A 12 -35.27 -6.63 -34.40
CA ARG A 12 -35.69 -5.44 -33.64
C ARG A 12 -35.45 -5.58 -32.13
N GLU A 13 -35.61 -6.78 -31.57
CA GLU A 13 -35.34 -7.04 -30.16
C GLU A 13 -33.84 -6.97 -29.84
N ARG A 14 -33.00 -7.57 -30.68
CA ARG A 14 -31.53 -7.47 -30.57
C ARG A 14 -31.04 -6.03 -30.71
N GLU A 15 -31.67 -5.23 -31.57
CA GLU A 15 -31.32 -3.81 -31.72
C GLU A 15 -31.65 -3.01 -30.46
N ARG A 16 -32.83 -3.21 -29.87
CA ARG A 16 -33.21 -2.59 -28.59
C ARG A 16 -32.28 -2.99 -27.45
N GLU A 17 -31.82 -4.24 -27.41
CA GLU A 17 -30.88 -4.71 -26.40
C GLU A 17 -29.51 -4.02 -26.52
N ARG A 18 -28.97 -3.91 -27.75
CA ARG A 18 -27.73 -3.16 -28.02
C ARG A 18 -27.86 -1.68 -27.65
N GLU A 19 -29.03 -1.08 -27.86
CA GLU A 19 -29.28 0.31 -27.47
C GLU A 19 -29.27 0.49 -25.96
N ARG A 20 -29.92 -0.40 -25.20
CA ARG A 20 -29.87 -0.41 -23.72
C ARG A 20 -28.45 -0.61 -23.19
N GLU A 21 -27.64 -1.43 -23.85
CA GLU A 21 -26.25 -1.63 -23.46
C GLU A 21 -25.41 -0.36 -23.66
N ARG A 22 -25.56 0.31 -24.82
CA ARG A 22 -24.91 1.60 -25.10
C ARG A 22 -25.32 2.69 -24.10
N GLU A 23 -26.59 2.70 -23.68
CA GLU A 23 -27.09 3.64 -22.68
C GLU A 23 -26.44 3.40 -21.30
N ARG A 24 -26.36 2.13 -20.86
CA ARG A 24 -25.66 1.76 -19.61
C ARG A 24 -24.18 2.12 -19.63
N GLU A 25 -23.52 1.98 -20.79
CA GLU A 25 -22.12 2.38 -20.95
C GLU A 25 -21.93 3.89 -20.82
N ARG A 26 -22.78 4.70 -21.47
CA ARG A 26 -22.79 6.17 -21.34
C ARG A 26 -23.05 6.62 -19.90
N GLU A 27 -23.92 5.92 -19.17
CA GLU A 27 -24.18 6.23 -17.76
C GLU A 27 -22.96 5.95 -16.88
N ARG A 28 -22.27 4.81 -17.09
CA ARG A 28 -21.00 4.50 -16.40
C ARG A 28 -19.94 5.56 -16.68
N GLU A 29 -19.85 6.05 -17.91
CA GLU A 29 -18.91 7.10 -18.29
C GLU A 29 -19.24 8.46 -17.65
N ARG A 30 -20.54 8.82 -17.57
CA ARG A 30 -20.99 10.00 -16.81
C ARG A 30 -20.66 9.90 -15.33
N SER A 31 -20.84 8.71 -14.72
CA SER A 31 -20.47 8.50 -13.32
C SER A 31 -18.96 8.58 -13.10
N ARG A 32 -18.14 8.10 -14.05
CA ARG A 32 -16.67 8.23 -13.99
C ARG A 32 -16.21 9.68 -14.13
N SER A 33 -16.78 10.44 -15.06
CA SER A 33 -16.43 11.86 -15.28
C SER A 33 -16.95 12.78 -14.18
N ARG A 34 -18.04 12.43 -13.50
CA ARG A 34 -18.52 13.09 -12.28
C ARG A 34 -17.72 12.75 -11.02
N SER A 35 -16.58 12.07 -11.14
CA SER A 35 -15.67 11.86 -10.01
C SER A 35 -15.44 13.21 -9.32
N PRO A 36 -15.78 13.34 -8.03
CA PRO A 36 -15.61 14.59 -7.31
C PRO A 36 -14.11 14.84 -7.26
N THR A 37 -13.65 15.78 -8.08
CA THR A 37 -12.37 16.45 -7.91
C THR A 37 -12.46 17.15 -6.56
N ARG A 38 -12.14 16.35 -5.54
CA ARG A 38 -12.20 16.65 -4.13
C ARG A 38 -11.33 17.87 -3.89
N ARG A 39 -12.03 19.01 -3.85
CA ARG A 39 -11.76 20.21 -3.06
C ARG A 39 -10.31 20.31 -2.62
N LYS A 40 -9.55 21.06 -3.41
CA LYS A 40 -8.30 21.70 -3.00
C LYS A 40 -8.67 22.62 -1.83
N SER A 41 -8.60 22.09 -0.61
CA SER A 41 -8.78 22.85 0.62
C SER A 41 -7.51 23.67 0.83
N SER A 42 -7.54 24.87 0.28
CA SER A 42 -6.75 25.99 0.76
C SER A 42 -7.16 26.25 2.22
N GLN A 43 -6.27 25.98 3.16
CA GLN A 43 -6.23 26.74 4.40
C GLN A 43 -4.79 27.16 4.74
N PRO A 44 -4.61 28.37 5.30
CA PRO A 44 -3.33 29.03 5.51
C PRO A 44 -2.82 28.74 6.92
N ALA A 45 -1.62 28.18 7.06
CA ALA A 45 -0.97 27.94 8.36
C ALA A 45 0.18 28.92 8.61
N GLU A 46 -0.04 30.20 8.28
CA GLU A 46 0.86 31.33 8.57
C GLU A 46 0.63 31.93 9.98
N GLN A 47 -0.07 31.22 10.87
CA GLN A 47 -0.42 31.70 12.21
C GLN A 47 0.44 31.14 13.36
N ALA A 48 1.40 30.25 13.08
CA ALA A 48 2.24 29.65 14.14
C ALA A 48 3.49 30.46 14.53
N ASP A 49 3.87 31.48 13.76
CA ASP A 49 5.15 32.19 13.97
C ASP A 49 5.08 33.34 14.99
N LYS A 50 3.88 33.79 15.40
CA LYS A 50 3.73 34.95 16.30
C LYS A 50 3.78 34.62 17.78
N MET A 51 3.68 33.36 18.20
CA MET A 51 3.74 32.99 19.62
C MET A 51 5.17 32.85 20.18
N HIS A 52 6.19 32.64 19.35
CA HIS A 52 7.57 32.48 19.83
C HIS A 52 8.28 33.81 20.17
N VAL A 53 7.69 34.95 19.78
CA VAL A 53 8.31 36.27 19.99
C VAL A 53 8.04 36.84 21.39
N TRP A 54 6.97 36.44 22.07
CA TRP A 54 6.65 36.94 23.43
C TRP A 54 7.43 36.24 24.55
N GLU A 55 7.87 35.00 24.34
CA GLU A 55 8.57 34.20 25.38
C GLU A 55 10.03 34.64 25.58
N LYS A 56 10.61 35.34 24.59
CA LYS A 56 12.02 35.78 24.62
C LYS A 56 12.27 37.06 25.44
N LEU A 57 11.22 37.76 25.87
CA LEU A 57 11.32 39.07 26.57
C LEU A 57 11.26 38.99 28.10
N GLN A 58 11.00 37.81 28.70
CA GLN A 58 10.78 37.71 30.15
C GLN A 58 12.02 37.43 31.01
N GLY A 59 13.24 37.37 30.48
CA GLY A 59 14.49 37.75 31.19
C GLY A 59 14.73 37.24 32.64
N ILE A 60 14.10 36.17 33.10
CA ILE A 60 14.31 35.61 34.44
C ILE A 60 15.24 34.41 34.30
N ALA A 61 16.53 34.66 34.50
CA ALA A 61 17.53 33.62 34.69
C ALA A 61 17.24 32.88 36.00
N LYS A 62 16.46 31.80 35.91
CA LYS A 62 16.27 30.85 36.99
C LYS A 62 17.55 30.02 37.11
N PRO A 63 18.28 30.05 38.24
CA PRO A 63 19.50 29.26 38.41
C PRO A 63 19.16 27.76 38.28
N GLU A 64 19.83 27.09 37.34
CA GLU A 64 19.64 25.67 37.07
C GLU A 64 20.16 24.82 38.24
N PRO A 65 19.32 23.97 38.86
CA PRO A 65 19.82 22.91 39.73
C PRO A 65 20.66 21.92 38.93
N PRO A 66 21.68 21.29 39.55
CA PRO A 66 22.61 20.39 38.87
C PRO A 66 21.83 19.29 38.13
N ALA A 67 22.04 19.25 36.81
CA ALA A 67 21.32 18.38 35.90
C ALA A 67 21.34 16.93 36.40
N PRO A 68 20.16 16.31 36.65
CA PRO A 68 20.12 14.88 36.89
C PRO A 68 20.70 14.19 35.65
N LYS A 69 21.68 13.31 35.88
CA LYS A 69 22.19 12.38 34.86
C LYS A 69 20.98 11.73 34.20
N LYS A 70 20.70 12.15 32.98
CA LYS A 70 19.64 11.62 32.13
C LYS A 70 20.04 10.19 31.83
N GLU A 71 19.54 9.24 32.63
CA GLU A 71 19.61 7.83 32.33
C GLU A 71 19.14 7.66 30.90
N GLU A 72 20.05 7.23 30.02
CA GLU A 72 19.79 7.04 28.62
C GLU A 72 18.65 6.04 28.50
N ALA A 73 17.44 6.55 28.19
CA ALA A 73 16.31 5.71 27.87
C ALA A 73 16.79 4.66 26.86
N PRO A 74 16.54 3.37 27.11
CA PRO A 74 17.08 2.30 26.27
C PRO A 74 16.74 2.64 24.83
N LYS A 75 17.78 2.82 24.00
CA LYS A 75 17.64 3.03 22.57
C LYS A 75 16.88 1.81 22.06
N LYS A 76 15.55 1.96 21.91
CA LYS A 76 14.71 0.94 21.30
C LYS A 76 15.34 0.69 19.95
N GLU A 77 15.96 -0.47 19.79
CA GLU A 77 16.55 -0.88 18.52
C GLU A 77 15.45 -0.74 17.47
N GLU A 78 15.61 0.27 16.61
CA GLU A 78 14.63 0.59 15.59
C GLU A 78 14.45 -0.64 14.71
N THR A 79 13.30 -1.27 14.82
CA THR A 79 13.00 -2.49 14.09
C THR A 79 12.85 -2.10 12.61
N ARG A 80 13.90 -2.28 11.82
CA ARG A 80 13.94 -1.89 10.39
C ARG A 80 13.27 -2.89 9.45
N PHE A 81 12.37 -3.73 9.96
CA PHE A 81 11.62 -4.72 9.19
C PHE A 81 10.14 -4.71 9.59
N GLY A 82 9.27 -5.18 8.70
CA GLY A 82 7.82 -5.24 8.95
C GLY A 82 7.11 -3.91 8.70
N TRP A 83 6.19 -3.56 9.60
CA TRP A 83 5.37 -2.35 9.49
C TRP A 83 6.22 -1.08 9.58
N LEU A 84 5.92 -0.12 8.70
CA LEU A 84 6.50 1.21 8.76
C LEU A 84 5.87 2.01 9.93
N PRO A 85 6.66 2.53 10.89
CA PRO A 85 6.14 3.30 12.02
C PRO A 85 5.50 4.61 11.55
N ASP A 86 4.74 5.22 12.44
CA ASP A 86 4.12 6.51 12.19
C ASP A 86 5.19 7.58 11.89
N LYS A 87 4.85 8.51 10.98
CA LYS A 87 5.70 9.63 10.56
C LYS A 87 6.99 9.25 9.83
N ALA A 88 7.25 7.97 9.59
CA ALA A 88 8.35 7.57 8.72
C ALA A 88 8.07 7.98 7.28
N LYS A 89 9.13 8.31 6.54
CA LYS A 89 9.05 8.76 5.15
C LYS A 89 9.21 7.59 4.20
N CYS A 90 8.45 7.57 3.11
CA CYS A 90 8.60 6.56 2.05
C CYS A 90 9.76 6.90 1.11
N SER A 91 10.71 5.99 0.90
CA SER A 91 11.89 6.18 0.03
C SER A 91 11.58 6.46 -1.45
N LYS A 92 10.34 6.22 -1.91
CA LYS A 92 9.92 6.45 -3.31
C LYS A 92 9.24 7.81 -3.54
N CYS A 93 8.53 8.32 -2.55
CA CYS A 93 7.75 9.56 -2.72
C CYS A 93 8.02 10.62 -1.65
N ASP A 94 8.90 10.32 -0.70
CA ASP A 94 9.32 11.15 0.44
C ASP A 94 8.20 11.69 1.33
N LYS A 95 6.98 11.16 1.15
CA LYS A 95 5.83 11.50 1.98
C LYS A 95 5.89 10.74 3.28
N GLU A 96 5.53 11.45 4.35
CA GLU A 96 5.31 10.88 5.66
C GLU A 96 4.09 9.96 5.63
N VAL A 97 4.23 8.85 6.33
CA VAL A 97 3.27 7.77 6.33
C VAL A 97 2.55 7.75 7.67
N VAL A 98 1.23 7.55 7.61
CA VAL A 98 0.41 7.32 8.82
C VAL A 98 0.77 5.98 9.46
N GLU A 99 0.33 5.73 10.69
CA GLU A 99 0.54 4.45 11.36
C GLU A 99 0.17 3.26 10.44
N LYS A 100 1.12 2.32 10.26
CA LYS A 100 0.95 1.14 9.39
C LYS A 100 0.62 1.50 7.93
N GLY A 101 1.09 2.64 7.43
CA GLY A 101 0.82 3.09 6.07
C GLY A 101 1.83 2.59 5.01
N GLY A 102 2.75 1.71 5.39
CA GLY A 102 3.72 1.08 4.52
C GLY A 102 4.45 -0.07 5.20
N VAL A 103 5.46 -0.58 4.50
CA VAL A 103 6.35 -1.65 4.98
C VAL A 103 7.80 -1.34 4.67
N TYR A 104 8.70 -1.90 5.47
CA TYR A 104 10.13 -1.94 5.17
C TYR A 104 10.48 -3.17 4.33
N CYS A 105 11.39 -3.00 3.38
CA CYS A 105 12.03 -4.12 2.71
C CYS A 105 13.06 -4.78 3.64
N GLY A 106 12.65 -5.82 4.37
CA GLY A 106 13.56 -6.66 5.14
C GLY A 106 12.87 -7.78 5.90
N ARG A 107 13.65 -8.79 6.30
CA ARG A 107 13.21 -9.91 7.13
C ARG A 107 14.24 -10.29 8.18
N LYS A 108 13.79 -10.87 9.29
CA LYS A 108 14.64 -11.43 10.33
C LYS A 108 14.83 -12.93 10.08
N ARG A 109 16.09 -13.36 9.92
CA ARG A 109 16.46 -14.78 9.78
C ARG A 109 16.39 -15.49 11.14
N PRO A 110 16.33 -16.84 11.18
CA PRO A 110 16.37 -17.60 12.43
C PRO A 110 17.62 -17.33 13.28
N GLY A 111 18.72 -16.89 12.69
CA GLY A 111 19.92 -16.44 13.40
C GLY A 111 19.87 -15.02 13.96
N GLY A 112 18.74 -14.31 13.84
CA GLY A 112 18.59 -12.92 14.29
C GLY A 112 19.12 -11.86 13.32
N GLU A 113 19.87 -12.26 12.29
CA GLU A 113 20.34 -11.39 11.22
C GLU A 113 19.15 -10.78 10.45
N VAL A 114 19.15 -9.46 10.30
CA VAL A 114 18.16 -8.77 9.48
C VAL A 114 18.75 -8.50 8.11
N VAL A 115 18.07 -8.97 7.06
CA VAL A 115 18.50 -8.81 5.66
C VAL A 115 17.50 -7.98 4.86
N GLY A 116 17.98 -7.27 3.83
CA GLY A 116 17.18 -6.43 2.94
C GLY A 116 17.84 -5.09 2.63
N CYS A 117 17.22 -4.29 1.76
CA CYS A 117 17.70 -2.93 1.48
C CYS A 117 17.16 -1.87 2.45
N PHE A 118 16.22 -2.25 3.35
CA PHE A 118 15.61 -1.38 4.36
C PHE A 118 14.90 -0.15 3.82
N GLN A 119 14.59 -0.11 2.53
CA GLN A 119 13.79 0.96 1.96
C GLN A 119 12.35 0.87 2.45
N SER A 120 11.77 2.03 2.75
CA SER A 120 10.40 2.18 3.22
C SER A 120 9.46 2.46 2.05
N ILE A 121 8.45 1.62 1.85
CA ILE A 121 7.51 1.76 0.76
C ILE A 121 6.11 1.95 1.33
N CYS A 122 5.45 3.08 1.02
CA CYS A 122 4.05 3.29 1.38
C CYS A 122 3.11 2.50 0.47
N TRP A 123 1.90 2.19 0.94
CA TRP A 123 0.92 1.40 0.17
C TRP A 123 0.56 2.01 -1.19
N LYS A 124 0.54 3.34 -1.29
CA LYS A 124 0.30 4.05 -2.56
C LYS A 124 1.41 3.81 -3.56
N CYS A 125 2.67 3.88 -3.12
CA CYS A 125 3.83 3.57 -3.95
C CYS A 125 3.89 2.09 -4.29
N MET A 126 3.55 1.20 -3.36
CA MET A 126 3.51 -0.23 -3.61
C MET A 126 2.52 -0.61 -4.72
N ASN A 127 1.30 -0.06 -4.67
CA ASN A 127 0.28 -0.30 -5.70
C ASN A 127 0.63 0.34 -7.06
N LYS A 128 1.33 1.48 -7.05
CA LYS A 128 1.70 2.20 -8.27
C LYS A 128 2.99 1.67 -8.90
N ALA A 129 3.88 1.08 -8.10
CA ALA A 129 5.16 0.65 -8.59
C ALA A 129 4.97 -0.39 -9.69
N GLY A 130 5.72 -0.22 -10.79
CA GLY A 130 5.71 -1.14 -11.92
C GLY A 130 6.60 -2.35 -11.64
N LYS A 131 7.48 -2.65 -12.59
CA LYS A 131 8.46 -3.74 -12.49
C LYS A 131 9.57 -3.50 -11.45
N GLU A 132 9.66 -2.30 -10.88
CA GLU A 132 10.76 -1.91 -9.99
C GLU A 132 10.77 -2.64 -8.64
N LEU A 133 9.60 -2.97 -8.08
CA LEU A 133 9.51 -3.73 -6.82
C LEU A 133 9.49 -5.25 -7.06
N GLY A 134 9.44 -5.67 -8.34
CA GLY A 134 9.24 -7.06 -8.75
C GLY A 134 7.77 -7.49 -8.76
N SER A 135 7.59 -8.81 -8.77
CA SER A 135 6.31 -9.53 -8.72
C SER A 135 5.71 -9.58 -7.31
N VAL A 136 6.55 -9.47 -6.28
CA VAL A 136 6.16 -9.58 -4.87
C VAL A 136 5.42 -8.31 -4.43
N ARG A 137 4.09 -8.39 -4.42
CA ARG A 137 3.22 -7.30 -3.97
C ARG A 137 2.35 -7.78 -2.82
N THR A 138 2.04 -6.87 -1.92
CA THR A 138 1.08 -7.13 -0.85
C THR A 138 0.20 -5.91 -0.62
N THR A 139 -1.03 -6.16 -0.18
CA THR A 139 -1.94 -5.13 0.27
C THR A 139 -1.86 -4.94 1.79
N LYS A 140 -2.29 -3.77 2.28
CA LYS A 140 -2.37 -3.51 3.73
C LYS A 140 -3.17 -4.59 4.47
N ALA A 141 -4.22 -5.11 3.84
CA ALA A 141 -5.08 -6.13 4.44
C ALA A 141 -4.37 -7.49 4.53
N GLU A 142 -3.74 -7.94 3.45
CA GLU A 142 -2.94 -9.17 3.43
C GLU A 142 -1.82 -9.11 4.47
N PHE A 143 -1.06 -8.01 4.48
CA PHE A 143 0.04 -7.85 5.42
C PHE A 143 -0.42 -7.82 6.88
N ALA A 144 -1.63 -7.30 7.15
CA ALA A 144 -2.24 -7.35 8.47
C ALA A 144 -2.69 -8.76 8.86
N SER A 145 -3.19 -9.56 7.91
CA SER A 145 -3.58 -10.95 8.15
C SER A 145 -2.39 -11.86 8.46
N LEU A 146 -1.19 -11.54 7.95
CA LEU A 146 0.04 -12.28 8.24
C LEU A 146 0.51 -12.14 9.70
N GLY A 147 0.07 -11.10 10.41
CA GLY A 147 0.37 -10.91 11.83
C GLY A 147 1.60 -10.05 12.14
N PRO A 148 2.11 -10.09 13.38
CA PRO A 148 3.20 -9.22 13.84
C PRO A 148 4.57 -9.58 13.25
N ASP A 149 4.77 -10.86 12.90
CA ASP A 149 6.01 -11.37 12.30
C ASP A 149 5.99 -11.29 10.76
N ALA A 150 4.99 -10.59 10.19
CA ALA A 150 4.91 -10.36 8.76
C ALA A 150 6.14 -9.60 8.26
N TRP A 151 6.72 -10.09 7.17
CA TRP A 151 7.87 -9.48 6.51
C TRP A 151 7.61 -9.35 5.02
N TRP A 152 8.22 -8.34 4.40
CA TRP A 152 8.14 -8.11 2.97
C TRP A 152 9.51 -7.67 2.46
N MET A 153 9.87 -8.13 1.26
CA MET A 153 11.13 -7.77 0.60
C MET A 153 10.89 -7.58 -0.90
N HIS A 154 11.70 -6.72 -1.52
CA HIS A 154 11.76 -6.67 -2.97
C HIS A 154 12.20 -8.02 -3.53
N GLU A 155 11.70 -8.38 -4.70
CA GLU A 155 12.11 -9.62 -5.38
C GLU A 155 13.63 -9.66 -5.64
N ALA A 156 14.24 -8.50 -5.93
CA ALA A 156 15.68 -8.37 -6.12
C ALA A 156 16.49 -8.51 -4.81
N CYS A 157 15.87 -8.26 -3.65
CA CYS A 157 16.50 -8.44 -2.34
C CYS A 157 16.34 -9.87 -1.81
N MET A 158 15.44 -10.67 -2.39
CA MET A 158 15.23 -12.05 -1.98
C MET A 158 16.30 -12.96 -2.56
N THR A 159 16.92 -13.76 -1.69
CA THR A 159 17.70 -14.94 -2.11
C THR A 159 16.76 -16.07 -2.53
N GLU A 160 17.29 -17.09 -3.22
CA GLU A 160 16.47 -18.25 -3.62
C GLU A 160 15.80 -18.96 -2.43
N ALA A 161 16.48 -19.01 -1.27
CA ALA A 161 15.92 -19.54 -0.05
C ALA A 161 14.74 -18.69 0.47
N ASP A 162 14.85 -17.36 0.39
CA ASP A 162 13.78 -16.43 0.78
C ASP A 162 12.59 -16.54 -0.18
N LYS A 163 12.83 -16.72 -1.48
CA LYS A 163 11.78 -16.97 -2.48
C LYS A 163 11.06 -18.27 -2.19
N ARG A 164 11.79 -19.35 -1.86
CA ARG A 164 11.17 -20.63 -1.49
C ARG A 164 10.35 -20.52 -0.19
N ASP A 165 10.80 -19.74 0.79
CA ASP A 165 10.02 -19.52 2.02
C ASP A 165 8.77 -18.66 1.77
N TYR A 166 8.88 -17.67 0.88
CA TYR A 166 7.77 -16.79 0.53
C TYR A 166 6.70 -17.48 -0.33
N TYR A 167 7.10 -18.24 -1.35
CA TYR A 167 6.20 -18.92 -2.28
C TYR A 167 5.90 -20.38 -1.89
N GLY A 168 6.79 -21.04 -1.15
CA GLY A 168 6.78 -22.49 -0.91
C GLY A 168 5.95 -22.95 0.28
N LYS A 169 4.95 -22.15 0.68
CA LYS A 169 3.75 -22.65 1.34
C LYS A 169 2.60 -22.77 0.33
N GLU A 170 2.88 -23.28 -0.87
CA GLU A 170 1.82 -24.05 -1.52
C GLU A 170 1.73 -25.35 -0.72
N GLU A 171 0.74 -25.39 0.16
CA GLU A 171 0.24 -26.63 0.74
C GLU A 171 0.25 -27.68 -0.37
N GLY A 172 1.04 -28.73 -0.18
CA GLY A 172 1.13 -29.79 -1.15
C GLY A 172 -0.27 -30.25 -1.57
N GLU A 173 -0.40 -30.55 -2.86
CA GLU A 173 -1.21 -31.70 -3.23
C GLU A 173 -2.73 -31.50 -3.09
N SER A 174 -3.29 -30.46 -3.72
CA SER A 174 -4.58 -30.69 -4.39
C SER A 174 -4.28 -31.37 -5.73
N GLY A 175 -4.23 -32.70 -5.69
CA GLY A 175 -4.03 -33.56 -6.84
C GLY A 175 -5.05 -33.29 -7.93
N GLY A 176 -4.72 -32.40 -8.86
CA GLY A 176 -5.30 -32.36 -10.18
C GLY A 176 -4.59 -33.39 -11.04
N THR A 177 -4.80 -34.68 -10.75
CA THR A 177 -4.52 -35.77 -11.69
C THR A 177 -5.16 -35.37 -13.02
N GLN A 178 -4.35 -34.95 -13.99
CA GLN A 178 -4.78 -34.85 -15.38
C GLN A 178 -4.91 -36.27 -15.92
N ASP A 179 -5.92 -36.99 -15.44
CA ASP A 179 -6.50 -38.10 -16.17
C ASP A 179 -7.41 -37.48 -17.23
N ARG A 180 -6.79 -37.04 -18.33
CA ARG A 180 -7.52 -36.58 -19.51
C ARG A 180 -7.20 -37.51 -20.66
N PHE A 181 -7.89 -38.65 -20.61
CA PHE A 181 -8.51 -39.36 -21.73
C PHE A 181 -7.88 -39.11 -23.10
N GLU A 182 -7.07 -40.09 -23.52
CA GLU A 182 -6.90 -40.43 -24.93
C GLU A 182 -8.24 -41.02 -25.44
N TRP A 183 -8.84 -40.37 -26.44
CA TRP A 183 -9.88 -40.92 -27.31
C TRP A 183 -9.42 -40.76 -28.75
#